data_AF-A0A1L7LLG4-F1
#
_entry.id   AF-A0A1L7LLG4-F1
#
_cell.length_a   1.000
_cell.length_b   1.000
_cell.length_c   1.000
_cell.angle_alpha   90.00
_cell.angle_beta   90.00
_cell.angle_gamma   90.00
#
_symmetry.space_group_name_H-M   'P 1'
#
loop_
_entity.id
_entity.type
_entity.pdbx_description
1 polymer ?
#
loop_
_entity_poly.entity_id
_entity_poly.type
_entity_poly.pdbx_seq_one_letter_code
_entity_poly.pdbx_strand_id
1 'polypeptide(L)'
;MNLLMDTEIAENYRSNSQKIRVITENWVLHNSYCLNCGNDYLSEFENNRPVADFYCQTCREEFELKSKKPNFLTSLMMELTIQ
;
A
#
# COMPACT_ATOMS: atom_id res chain seq x y z
N MET A 1 -11.52 -8.76 1.93
CA MET A 1 -10.38 -8.05 2.56
C MET A 1 -9.74 -8.95 3.60
N ASN A 2 -8.49 -9.34 3.38
CA ASN A 2 -7.68 -10.11 4.33
C ASN A 2 -6.88 -9.14 5.19
N LEU A 3 -6.87 -9.30 6.52
CA LEU A 3 -6.12 -8.41 7.42
C LEU A 3 -4.70 -8.92 7.72
N LEU A 4 -4.36 -10.12 7.23
CA LEU A 4 -3.03 -10.68 7.36
C LEU A 4 -2.14 -10.21 6.21
N MET A 5 -0.91 -9.85 6.56
CA MET A 5 0.12 -9.46 5.62
C MET A 5 1.01 -10.65 5.31
N ASP A 6 1.34 -10.83 4.04
CA ASP A 6 2.33 -11.81 3.61
C ASP A 6 3.72 -11.25 3.88
N THR A 7 4.45 -11.85 4.81
CA THR A 7 5.81 -11.42 5.16
C THR A 7 6.89 -12.10 4.32
N GLU A 8 6.56 -13.19 3.62
CA GLU A 8 7.52 -14.00 2.86
C GLU A 8 8.06 -13.23 1.65
N ILE A 9 7.22 -12.38 1.03
CA ILE A 9 7.59 -11.53 -0.11
C ILE A 9 8.74 -10.53 0.21
N ALA A 10 9.01 -10.29 1.49
CA ALA A 10 10.01 -9.34 1.95
C ALA A 10 11.28 -10.00 2.53
N GLU A 11 11.40 -11.33 2.49
CA GLU A 11 12.53 -12.05 3.09
C GLU A 11 13.89 -11.64 2.54
N ASN A 12 13.96 -11.34 1.24
CA ASN A 12 15.19 -10.95 0.56
C ASN A 12 15.64 -9.49 0.86
N TYR A 13 14.80 -8.69 1.51
CA TYR A 13 15.14 -7.31 1.85
C TYR A 13 15.81 -7.24 3.22
N ARG A 14 16.84 -6.39 3.35
CA ARG A 14 17.57 -6.24 4.61
C ARG A 14 17.00 -5.15 5.52
N SER A 15 16.57 -4.03 4.95
CA SER A 15 16.09 -2.89 5.76
C SER A 15 14.61 -3.03 6.08
N ASN A 16 14.24 -2.70 7.32
CA ASN A 16 12.84 -2.73 7.74
C ASN A 16 11.95 -1.81 6.91
N SER A 17 12.46 -0.65 6.48
CA SER A 17 11.72 0.27 5.62
C SER A 17 11.36 -0.37 4.28
N GLN A 18 12.30 -1.09 3.65
CA GLN A 18 12.04 -1.78 2.38
C GLN A 18 11.10 -2.97 2.59
N LYS A 19 11.28 -3.75 3.67
CA LYS A 19 10.35 -4.84 4.01
C LYS A 19 8.93 -4.33 4.15
N ILE A 20 8.73 -3.28 4.96
CA ILE A 20 7.42 -2.70 5.19
C ILE A 20 6.83 -2.19 3.89
N ARG A 21 7.59 -1.45 3.07
CA ARG A 21 7.14 -0.96 1.76
C ARG A 21 6.55 -2.08 0.91
N VAL A 22 7.35 -3.11 0.64
CA VAL A 22 6.95 -4.25 -0.22
C VAL A 22 5.72 -4.98 0.35
N ILE A 23 5.69 -5.20 1.67
CA ILE A 23 4.55 -5.83 2.35
C ILE A 23 3.27 -5.00 2.18
N THR A 24 3.35 -3.69 2.45
CA THR A 24 2.17 -2.83 2.43
C THR A 24 1.66 -2.56 1.02
N GLU A 25 2.55 -2.39 0.05
CA GLU A 25 2.16 -2.17 -1.35
C GLU A 25 1.46 -3.40 -1.91
N ASN A 26 2.03 -4.59 -1.68
CA ASN A 26 1.42 -5.85 -2.07
C ASN A 26 0.04 -6.03 -1.43
N TRP A 27 -0.10 -5.69 -0.14
CA TRP A 27 -1.39 -5.81 0.53
C TRP A 27 -2.44 -4.86 -0.08
N VAL A 28 -2.07 -3.61 -0.42
CA VAL A 28 -2.98 -2.64 -1.04
C VAL A 28 -3.49 -3.15 -2.39
N LEU A 29 -2.62 -3.68 -3.25
CA LEU A 29 -3.01 -4.22 -4.57
C LEU A 29 -4.06 -5.32 -4.50
N HIS A 30 -3.99 -6.16 -3.46
CA HIS A 30 -4.85 -7.33 -3.33
C HIS A 30 -6.10 -7.11 -2.46
N ASN A 31 -6.15 -6.04 -1.67
CA ASN A 31 -7.18 -5.86 -0.65
C ASN A 31 -7.86 -4.49 -0.63
N SER A 32 -7.28 -3.48 -1.29
CA SER A 32 -7.84 -2.12 -1.31
C SER A 32 -8.61 -1.86 -2.58
N TYR A 33 -9.65 -1.04 -2.44
CA TYR A 33 -10.50 -0.58 -3.52
C TYR A 33 -10.39 0.96 -3.64
N CYS A 34 -10.86 1.51 -4.74
CA CYS A 34 -10.88 2.95 -4.94
C CYS A 34 -11.90 3.63 -4.02
N LEU A 35 -11.42 4.47 -3.10
CA LEU A 35 -12.26 5.20 -2.14
C LEU A 35 -13.19 6.24 -2.80
N ASN A 36 -12.90 6.66 -4.04
CA ASN A 36 -13.71 7.63 -4.77
C ASN A 36 -14.86 6.97 -5.55
N CYS A 37 -14.58 5.92 -6.33
CA CYS A 37 -15.57 5.31 -7.23
C CYS A 37 -15.97 3.87 -6.92
N GLY A 38 -15.35 3.23 -5.92
CA GLY A 38 -15.66 1.86 -5.53
C GLY A 38 -15.08 0.77 -6.44
N ASN A 39 -14.18 1.10 -7.37
CA ASN A 39 -13.50 0.08 -8.18
C ASN A 39 -12.70 -0.89 -7.28
N ASP A 40 -12.89 -2.20 -7.46
CA ASP A 40 -12.36 -3.22 -6.54
C ASP A 40 -10.83 -3.23 -6.41
N TYR A 41 -10.12 -2.74 -7.43
CA TYR A 41 -8.67 -2.80 -7.49
C TYR A 41 -8.05 -1.43 -7.78
N LEU A 42 -6.92 -1.18 -7.12
CA LEU A 42 -5.99 -0.12 -7.48
C LEU A 42 -4.85 -0.72 -8.33
N SER A 43 -4.21 0.13 -9.12
CA SER A 43 -3.00 -0.20 -9.88
C SER A 43 -1.82 0.56 -9.31
N GLU A 44 -0.66 -0.06 -9.25
CA GLU A 44 0.58 0.60 -8.83
C GLU A 44 1.15 1.47 -9.96
N PHE A 45 1.80 2.58 -9.57
CA PHE A 45 2.68 3.31 -10.46
C PHE A 45 4.06 2.66 -10.55
N GLU A 46 4.86 3.11 -11.52
CA GLU A 46 6.26 2.73 -11.59
C GLU A 46 7.03 3.18 -10.34
N ASN A 47 7.99 2.36 -9.92
CA ASN A 47 8.87 2.68 -8.80
C ASN A 47 9.55 4.04 -8.97
N ASN A 48 9.67 4.78 -7.86
CA ASN A 48 10.26 6.13 -7.78
C ASN A 48 9.42 7.25 -8.42
N ARG A 49 8.14 7.01 -8.71
CA ARG A 49 7.22 8.13 -9.00
C ARG A 49 7.07 8.99 -7.74
N PRO A 50 7.29 10.31 -7.84
CA PRO A 50 7.04 11.20 -6.70
C PRO A 50 5.53 11.33 -6.47
N VAL A 51 5.14 11.37 -5.20
CA VAL A 51 3.81 11.82 -4.72
C VAL A 51 2.65 10.83 -4.91
N ALA A 52 2.77 9.75 -5.69
CA ALA A 52 1.71 8.74 -5.80
C ALA A 52 2.25 7.32 -5.97
N ASP A 53 1.69 6.39 -5.19
CA ASP A 53 2.02 4.96 -5.25
C ASP A 53 0.98 4.17 -6.06
N PHE A 54 -0.30 4.60 -6.03
CA PHE A 54 -1.40 3.90 -6.69
C PHE A 54 -2.31 4.84 -7.48
N TYR A 55 -3.06 4.27 -8.41
CA TYR A 55 -4.15 4.95 -9.10
C TYR A 55 -5.33 4.02 -9.37
N CYS A 56 -6.51 4.62 -9.53
CA CYS A 56 -7.69 3.93 -10.01
C CYS A 56 -7.77 4.01 -11.54
N GLN A 57 -7.84 2.87 -12.23
CA GLN A 57 -8.01 2.84 -13.69
C GLN A 57 -9.37 3.41 -14.15
N THR A 58 -10.38 3.39 -13.27
CA THR A 58 -11.75 3.81 -13.60
C THR A 58 -11.95 5.32 -13.48
N CYS A 59 -11.60 5.93 -12.33
CA CYS A 59 -11.82 7.37 -12.10
C CYS A 59 -10.53 8.21 -12.16
N ARG A 60 -9.36 7.57 -12.33
CA ARG A 60 -8.04 8.20 -12.41
C ARG A 60 -7.59 8.93 -11.15
N GLU A 61 -8.23 8.67 -10.00
CA GLU A 61 -7.72 9.15 -8.72
C GLU A 61 -6.37 8.53 -8.40
N GLU A 62 -5.48 9.35 -7.84
CA GLU A 62 -4.13 8.97 -7.41
C GLU A 62 -4.08 8.90 -5.88
N PHE A 63 -3.37 7.92 -5.36
CA PHE A 63 -3.25 7.66 -3.92
C PHE A 63 -1.78 7.52 -3.52
N GLU A 64 -1.43 8.14 -2.40
CA GLU A 64 -0.16 7.92 -1.71
C GLU A 64 -0.39 7.01 -0.50
N LEU A 65 0.45 5.98 -0.37
CA LEU A 65 0.41 5.05 0.74
C LEU A 65 1.38 5.48 1.82
N LYS A 66 0.84 5.79 3.00
CA LYS A 66 1.61 6.04 4.21
C LYS A 66 1.45 4.87 5.16
N SER A 67 2.57 4.35 5.66
CA SER A 67 2.58 3.31 6.67
C SER A 67 3.37 3.73 7.91
N LYS A 68 2.86 3.37 9.09
CA LYS A 68 3.48 3.68 10.37
C LYS A 68 3.33 2.50 11.32
N LYS A 69 4.45 2.07 11.90
CA LYS A 69 4.45 1.13 13.03
C LYS A 69 4.47 1.92 14.34
N PRO A 70 3.37 1.93 15.12
CA PRO A 70 3.36 2.59 16.42
C PRO A 70 4.24 1.81 17.41
N ASN A 71 5.01 2.51 18.24
CA ASN A 71 6.00 1.90 19.16
C ASN A 71 5.40 0.88 20.16
N PHE A 72 4.09 0.90 20.38
CA PHE A 72 3.40 0.10 21.39
C PHE A 72 2.44 -0.94 20.82
N LEU A 73 2.34 -1.05 19.49
CA LEU A 73 1.42 -1.97 18.83
C LEU A 73 2.20 -2.98 17.97
N THR A 74 1.67 -4.21 17.91
CA THR A 74 2.11 -5.22 16.95
C THR A 74 1.56 -4.95 15.55
N SER A 75 0.50 -4.14 15.45
CA SER A 75 -0.18 -3.80 14.20
C SER A 75 0.52 -2.67 13.44
N LEU A 76 0.53 -2.77 12.12
CA LEU A 76 0.96 -1.71 11.21
C LEU A 76 -0.25 -0.86 10.81
N MET A 77 -0.15 0.45 10.92
CA MET A 77 -1.17 1.37 10.44
C MET A 77 -0.85 1.78 9.00
N MET A 78 -1.87 1.78 8.14
CA MET A 78 -1.79 2.20 6.74
C MET A 78 -2.86 3.25 6.46
N GLU A 79 -2.51 4.24 5.64
CA GLU A 79 -3.40 5.31 5.20
C GLU A 79 -3.17 5.56 3.71
N LEU A 80 -4.26 5.60 2.93
CA LEU A 80 -4.24 6.01 1.52
C LEU A 80 -4.77 7.44 1.43
N THR A 81 -3.90 8.39 1.13
CA THR A 81 -4.28 9.79 0.95
C THR A 81 -4.44 10.10 -0.53
N ILE A 82 -5.58 10.69 -0.90
CA ILE A 82 -5.79 11.26 -2.24
C ILE A 82 -4.87 12.48 -2.40
N GLN A 83 -4.22 12.60 -3.55
CA GLN A 83 -3.34 13.73 -3.88
C GLN A 83 -4.08 14.88 -4.56
#